data_AF-A0A660PVL7-F1
#
_entry.id   AF-A0A660PVL7-F1
#
_cell.length_a   1.000
_cell.length_b   1.000
_cell.length_c   1.000
_cell.angle_alpha   90.00
_cell.angle_beta   90.00
_cell.angle_gamma   90.00
#
_symmetry.space_group_name_H-M   'P 1'
#
loop_
_entity.id
_entity.type
_entity.pdbx_description
1 polymer ?
#
loop_
_entity_poly.entity_id
_entity_poly.type
_entity_poly.pdbx_seq_one_letter_code
_entity_poly.pdbx_strand_id
1 'polypeptide(L)'
;SGVCAEAGTFSFTVQAQDSGIPYLTGAKEIGININFMCGDVDGSVGINILDITYIISYLYKGGPVPPVMDAADVNASGGINVLDITVLIGYLYKSGPPPICP
;
A
#
# COMPACT_ATOMS: atom_id res chain seq x y z
N SER A 1 9.43 -14.50 4.38
CA SER A 1 8.77 -13.23 4.72
C SER A 1 8.69 -12.40 3.46
N GLY A 2 7.50 -12.16 2.95
CA GLY A 2 7.29 -11.12 1.93
C GLY A 2 6.93 -9.86 2.68
N VAL A 3 7.70 -8.78 2.52
CA VAL A 3 7.16 -7.45 2.76
C VAL A 3 6.09 -7.24 1.68
N CYS A 4 4.87 -6.86 2.07
CA CYS A 4 3.90 -6.39 1.09
C CYS A 4 4.61 -5.30 0.29
N ALA A 5 4.69 -5.43 -1.03
CA ALA A 5 5.37 -4.45 -1.88
C ALA A 5 4.38 -3.65 -2.73
N GLU A 6 3.15 -4.15 -2.86
CA GLU A 6 2.12 -3.54 -3.71
C GLU A 6 0.74 -3.79 -3.12
N ALA A 7 -0.04 -2.71 -3.04
CA ALA A 7 -1.48 -2.81 -2.98
C ALA A 7 -2.00 -3.29 -4.34
N GLY A 8 -3.14 -3.96 -4.35
CA GLY A 8 -3.69 -4.49 -5.61
C GLY A 8 -4.63 -5.66 -5.41
N THR A 9 -5.10 -6.19 -6.54
CA THR A 9 -5.94 -7.38 -6.57
C THR A 9 -5.12 -8.57 -7.02
N PHE A 10 -5.01 -9.57 -6.14
CA PHE A 10 -4.35 -10.83 -6.40
C PHE A 10 -5.42 -11.88 -6.59
N SER A 11 -5.46 -12.54 -7.76
CA SER A 11 -6.41 -13.63 -7.98
C SER A 11 -5.71 -14.96 -8.24
N PHE A 12 -6.37 -16.03 -7.81
CA PHE A 12 -5.99 -17.39 -8.13
C PHE A 12 -7.24 -18.19 -8.47
N THR A 13 -7.07 -19.20 -9.31
CA THR A 13 -8.16 -20.09 -9.69
C THR A 13 -8.03 -21.39 -8.90
N VAL A 14 -9.10 -21.75 -8.19
CA VAL A 14 -9.25 -23.06 -7.56
C VAL A 14 -10.02 -23.95 -8.51
N GLN A 15 -9.46 -25.11 -8.80
CA GLN A 15 -10.12 -26.14 -9.60
C GLN A 15 -10.43 -27.34 -8.71
N ALA A 16 -11.67 -27.81 -8.75
CA ALA A 16 -12.12 -29.02 -8.08
C ALA A 16 -12.62 -30.01 -9.14
N GLN A 17 -12.20 -31.26 -9.02
CA GLN A 17 -12.65 -32.37 -9.86
C GLN A 17 -13.40 -33.37 -8.99
N ASP A 18 -14.54 -33.87 -9.46
CA ASP A 18 -15.25 -34.96 -8.76
C ASP A 18 -14.63 -36.34 -9.08
N SER A 19 -15.13 -37.39 -8.44
CA SER A 19 -14.66 -38.77 -8.68
C SER A 19 -15.50 -39.53 -9.72
N GLY A 20 -16.36 -38.84 -10.50
CA GLY A 20 -17.28 -39.45 -11.46
C GLY A 20 -16.58 -39.93 -12.74
N ILE A 21 -17.27 -40.73 -13.56
CA ILE A 21 -16.81 -41.05 -14.92
C ILE A 21 -17.96 -40.76 -15.91
N PRO A 22 -17.83 -39.76 -16.79
CA PRO A 22 -16.68 -38.86 -16.95
C PRO A 22 -16.52 -37.90 -15.76
N TYR A 23 -15.28 -37.50 -15.46
CA TYR A 23 -15.00 -36.52 -14.41
C TYR A 23 -15.62 -35.17 -14.75
N LEU A 24 -16.24 -34.54 -13.77
CA LEU A 24 -16.67 -33.14 -13.87
C LEU A 24 -15.68 -32.26 -13.13
N THR A 25 -15.36 -31.11 -13.73
CA THR A 25 -14.42 -30.14 -13.17
C THR A 25 -15.09 -28.79 -13.03
N GLY A 26 -15.04 -28.22 -11.83
CA GLY A 26 -15.46 -26.85 -11.55
C GLY A 26 -14.22 -25.98 -11.27
N ALA A 27 -14.19 -24.78 -11.84
CA ALA A 27 -13.17 -23.78 -11.52
C ALA A 27 -13.83 -22.54 -10.90
N LYS A 28 -13.17 -21.94 -9.91
CA LYS A 28 -13.60 -20.70 -9.29
C LYS A 28 -12.40 -19.79 -9.12
N GLU A 29 -12.52 -18.57 -9.65
CA GLU A 29 -11.58 -17.50 -9.33
C GLU A 29 -11.88 -16.95 -7.93
N ILE A 30 -10.82 -16.81 -7.13
CA ILE A 30 -10.82 -16.17 -5.83
C ILE A 30 -9.88 -14.98 -5.92
N GLY A 31 -10.41 -13.79 -5.60
CA GLY A 31 -9.66 -12.54 -5.54
C GLY A 31 -9.42 -12.08 -4.11
N ILE A 32 -8.21 -11.62 -3.83
CA ILE A 32 -7.80 -10.94 -2.61
C ILE A 32 -7.46 -9.50 -2.99
N ASN A 33 -8.16 -8.53 -2.40
CA ASN A 33 -7.90 -7.11 -2.61
C ASN A 33 -7.15 -6.55 -1.40
N ILE A 34 -5.94 -6.04 -1.63
CA ILE A 34 -5.10 -5.38 -0.65
C ILE A 34 -5.18 -3.88 -0.94
N ASN A 35 -5.75 -3.11 -0.02
CA ASN A 35 -5.83 -1.65 -0.11
C ASN A 35 -4.88 -1.01 0.92
N PHE A 36 -4.50 0.23 0.64
CA PHE A 36 -3.72 1.07 1.55
C PHE A 36 -4.46 2.38 1.84
N MET A 37 -4.08 3.03 2.92
CA MET A 37 -4.50 4.40 3.23
C MET A 37 -3.43 5.35 2.72
N CYS A 38 -3.79 6.26 1.82
CA CYS A 38 -2.86 7.27 1.33
C CYS A 38 -2.33 8.13 2.48
N GLY A 39 -1.00 8.22 2.63
CA GLY A 39 -0.33 8.92 3.73
C GLY A 39 -0.11 8.11 5.01
N ASP A 40 -0.58 6.86 5.09
CA ASP A 40 -0.21 5.89 6.13
C ASP A 40 1.06 5.15 5.67
N VAL A 41 2.19 5.77 5.95
CA VAL A 41 3.52 5.37 5.45
C VAL A 41 4.09 4.23 6.28
N ASP A 42 3.76 4.18 7.58
CA ASP A 42 4.25 3.12 8.47
C ASP A 42 3.30 1.91 8.58
N GLY A 43 2.09 2.02 8.01
CA GLY A 43 1.08 0.95 7.98
C GLY A 43 0.32 0.80 9.29
N SER A 44 0.25 1.85 10.12
CA SER A 44 -0.39 1.86 11.43
C SER A 44 -1.90 2.08 11.39
N VAL A 45 -2.51 2.22 10.21
CA VAL A 45 -3.94 2.48 9.99
C VAL A 45 -4.33 3.89 10.46
N GLY A 46 -3.55 4.90 10.05
CA GLY A 46 -3.90 6.30 10.23
C GLY A 46 -2.76 7.28 9.98
N ILE A 47 -3.08 8.43 9.39
CA ILE A 47 -2.10 9.47 9.07
C ILE A 47 -1.74 10.27 10.33
N ASN A 48 -0.48 10.25 10.73
CA ASN A 48 0.04 10.93 11.90
C ASN A 48 1.53 11.33 11.73
N ILE A 49 2.17 11.80 12.82
CA ILE A 49 3.56 12.28 12.77
C ILE A 49 4.58 11.15 12.50
N LEU A 50 4.26 9.91 12.88
CA LEU A 50 5.13 8.77 12.68
C LEU A 50 5.35 8.51 11.18
N ASP A 51 4.34 8.73 10.34
CA ASP A 51 4.46 8.64 8.88
C ASP A 51 5.49 9.61 8.31
N ILE A 52 5.47 10.86 8.79
CA ILE A 52 6.49 11.85 8.43
C ILE A 52 7.88 11.38 8.85
N THR A 53 8.01 10.89 10.08
CA THR A 53 9.32 10.41 10.56
C THR A 53 9.79 9.16 9.81
N TYR A 54 8.86 8.35 9.31
CA TYR A 54 9.14 7.19 8.49
C TYR A 54 9.74 7.61 7.16
N ILE A 55 9.13 8.54 6.43
CA ILE A 55 9.68 9.07 5.16
C ILE A 55 11.09 9.64 5.40
N ILE A 56 11.30 10.40 6.47
CA ILE A 56 12.62 10.96 6.81
C ILE A 56 13.64 9.84 7.08
N SER A 57 13.23 8.80 7.81
CA SER A 57 14.08 7.66 8.13
C SER A 57 14.51 6.92 6.87
N TYR A 58 13.54 6.63 6.00
CA TYR A 58 13.76 5.98 4.71
C TYR A 58 14.71 6.78 3.81
N LEU A 59 14.43 8.07 3.58
CA LEU A 59 15.21 8.90 2.65
C LEU A 59 16.62 9.24 3.15
N TYR A 60 16.80 9.47 4.46
CA TYR A 60 18.00 10.14 4.96
C TYR A 60 18.74 9.39 6.07
N LYS A 61 18.18 8.30 6.62
CA LYS A 61 18.78 7.57 7.75
C LYS A 61 18.98 6.08 7.49
N GLY A 62 18.76 5.61 6.26
CA GLY A 62 18.86 4.19 5.94
C GLY A 62 17.79 3.34 6.63
N GLY A 63 16.64 3.96 6.92
CA GLY A 63 15.46 3.26 7.44
C GLY A 63 14.86 2.27 6.44
N PRO A 64 13.90 1.45 6.88
CA PRO A 64 13.22 0.50 6.02
C PRO A 64 12.43 1.21 4.89
N VAL A 65 12.27 0.50 3.77
CA VAL A 65 11.32 0.86 2.71
C VAL A 65 9.89 0.84 3.27
N PRO A 66 9.03 1.83 2.92
CA PRO A 66 7.62 1.80 3.30
C PRO A 66 6.92 0.49 2.90
N PRO A 67 6.00 -0.03 3.73
CA PRO A 67 5.25 -1.25 3.40
C PRO A 67 4.40 -1.11 2.14
N VAL A 68 4.02 0.12 1.77
CA VAL A 68 3.37 0.41 0.49
C VAL A 68 4.00 1.68 -0.05
N MET A 69 4.76 1.57 -1.14
CA MET A 69 5.47 2.71 -1.73
C MET A 69 4.50 3.82 -2.16
N ASP A 70 3.35 3.44 -2.72
CA ASP A 70 2.32 4.37 -3.16
C ASP A 70 1.69 5.14 -2.00
N ALA A 71 1.65 4.58 -0.79
CA ALA A 71 1.17 5.27 0.40
C ALA A 71 2.09 6.44 0.82
N ALA A 72 3.35 6.41 0.39
CA ALA A 72 4.38 7.38 0.75
C ALA A 72 4.62 8.46 -0.34
N ASP A 73 4.19 8.23 -1.58
CA ASP A 73 4.17 9.24 -2.66
C ASP A 73 2.86 10.04 -2.59
N VAL A 74 2.72 10.82 -1.51
CA VAL A 74 1.47 11.49 -1.12
C VAL A 74 1.11 12.70 -1.98
N ASN A 75 1.92 13.00 -2.99
CA ASN A 75 1.63 13.97 -4.03
C ASN A 75 1.56 13.36 -5.44
N ALA A 76 1.57 12.03 -5.56
CA ALA A 76 1.53 11.28 -6.81
C ALA A 76 2.59 11.73 -7.84
N SER A 77 3.79 12.04 -7.37
CA SER A 77 4.91 12.49 -8.22
C SER A 77 5.63 11.37 -8.95
N GLY A 78 5.34 10.11 -8.59
CA GLY A 78 6.03 8.91 -9.06
C GLY A 78 7.27 8.56 -8.22
N GLY A 79 7.45 9.17 -7.05
CA GLY A 79 8.56 8.84 -6.18
C GLY A 79 8.60 9.59 -4.85
N ILE A 80 9.02 8.89 -3.80
CA ILE A 80 9.10 9.42 -2.44
C ILE A 80 10.27 10.40 -2.31
N ASN A 81 9.97 11.63 -1.90
CA ASN A 81 10.94 12.70 -1.73
C ASN A 81 10.53 13.71 -0.64
N VAL A 82 11.22 14.85 -0.55
CA VAL A 82 10.98 15.86 0.50
C VAL A 82 9.64 16.59 0.37
N LEU A 83 9.05 16.62 -0.83
CA LEU A 83 7.75 17.24 -1.05
C LEU A 83 6.64 16.44 -0.37
N ASP A 84 6.77 15.11 -0.28
CA ASP A 84 5.82 14.23 0.43
C ASP A 84 5.74 14.56 1.93
N ILE A 85 6.90 14.77 2.55
CA ILE A 85 6.99 15.25 3.93
C ILE A 85 6.25 16.58 4.09
N THR A 86 6.43 17.49 3.13
CA THR A 86 5.80 18.82 3.17
C THR A 86 4.28 18.73 3.05
N VAL A 87 3.77 17.81 2.22
CA VAL A 87 2.33 17.55 2.07
C VAL A 87 1.74 17.01 3.36
N LEU A 88 2.35 16.00 3.99
CA LEU A 88 1.86 15.43 5.25
C LEU A 88 1.86 16.47 6.38
N ILE A 89 2.91 17.30 6.48
CA ILE A 89 2.95 18.41 7.46
C ILE A 89 1.83 19.42 7.17
N GLY A 90 1.59 19.74 5.89
CA GLY A 90 0.54 20.64 5.47
C GLY A 90 -0.85 20.14 5.87
N TYR A 91 -1.12 18.86 5.59
CA TYR A 91 -2.36 18.19 5.93
C TYR A 91 -2.60 18.13 7.45
N LEU A 92 -1.61 17.62 8.21
CA LEU A 92 -1.77 17.39 9.65
C LEU A 92 -1.81 18.68 10.48
N TYR A 93 -1.07 19.72 10.08
CA TYR A 93 -0.81 20.86 10.95
C TYR A 93 -1.16 22.23 10.36
N LYS A 94 -1.53 22.31 9.08
CA LYS A 94 -1.78 23.60 8.40
C LYS A 94 -3.11 23.65 7.66
N SER A 95 -4.02 22.72 7.96
CA SER A 95 -5.32 22.60 7.27
C SER A 95 -5.17 22.49 5.75
N GLY A 96 -4.08 21.86 5.29
CA GLY A 96 -3.87 21.55 3.88
C GLY A 96 -4.85 20.49 3.38
N PRO A 97 -4.92 20.29 2.05
CA PRO A 97 -5.73 19.23 1.46
C PRO A 97 -5.22 17.85 1.92
N PRO A 98 -6.10 16.81 1.88
CA PRO A 98 -5.67 15.44 2.09
C PRO A 98 -4.64 15.01 1.04
N PRO A 99 -3.76 14.04 1.37
CA PRO A 99 -2.77 13.51 0.45
C PRO A 99 -3.42 12.82 -0.76
N ILE A 100 -2.71 12.81 -1.89
CA ILE A 100 -3.13 12.17 -3.14
C ILE A 100 -2.04 11.17 -3.52
N CYS A 101 -2.40 9.90 -3.61
CA CYS A 101 -1.49 8.81 -3.93
C CYS A 101 -1.82 8.22 -5.31
N PRO A 102 -0.84 7.55 -5.97
CA PRO A 102 -1.04 6.81 -7.21
C PRO A 102 -2.14 5.74 -7.15
#